data_AF-A0AAU3PIT6-F1
#
_entry.id   AF-A0AAU3PIT6-F1
#
_cell.length_a   1.000
_cell.length_b   1.000
_cell.length_c   1.000
_cell.angle_alpha   90.00
_cell.angle_beta   90.00
_cell.angle_gamma   90.00
#
_symmetry.space_group_name_H-M   'P 1'
#
loop_
_entity.id
_entity.type
_entity.pdbx_description
1 polymer ?
#
loop_
_entity_poly.entity_id
_entity_poly.type
_entity_poly.pdbx_seq_one_letter_code
_entity_poly.pdbx_strand_id
1 'polypeptide(L)'
;MGAKQAQGGCQTTGHLDYVGNVQSGLTGEFHCSPPVPVDTRIEGNRAIPSTPDAADLPADTVARAGLTGRWQQLTTSSAPGIGYAHKTTDGGDVLVAGHGYGPGIQVDFDGVPAARITVLSNGVLNAEPPSGTDPVRVTVTTHAGSATAVLS
;
A
#
# COMPACT_ATOMS: atom_id res chain seq x y z
N MET A 1 21.79 -10.22 5.08
CA MET A 1 21.55 -9.58 6.38
C MET A 1 20.35 -8.68 6.19
N GLY A 2 19.18 -9.04 6.74
CA GLY A 2 17.94 -8.27 6.55
C GLY A 2 17.89 -7.07 7.49
N ALA A 3 17.37 -5.94 7.01
CA ALA A 3 17.09 -4.80 7.87
C ALA A 3 16.02 -5.20 8.89
N LYS A 4 16.34 -5.07 10.18
CA LYS A 4 15.36 -5.21 11.26
C LYS A 4 14.42 -4.00 11.21
N GLN A 5 13.18 -4.21 10.78
CA GLN A 5 12.15 -3.17 10.74
C GLN A 5 11.82 -2.76 12.18
N ALA A 6 12.27 -1.58 12.58
CA ALA A 6 12.03 -1.03 13.92
C ALA A 6 10.80 -0.12 13.89
N GLN A 7 9.86 -0.35 14.81
CA GLN A 7 8.57 0.35 14.83
C GLN A 7 8.63 1.78 15.44
N GLY A 8 9.83 2.33 15.62
CA GLY A 8 10.03 3.65 16.24
C GLY A 8 11.51 4.05 16.36
N GLY A 9 11.74 5.30 16.79
CA GLY A 9 13.08 5.88 16.99
C GLY A 9 13.62 5.74 18.42
N CYS A 10 14.94 5.94 18.60
CA CYS A 10 15.66 5.54 19.82
C CYS A 10 15.59 6.45 21.05
N GLN A 11 14.63 7.37 21.10
CA GLN A 11 14.27 8.13 22.30
C GLN A 11 12.76 8.36 22.31
N THR A 12 12.03 7.53 23.04
CA THR A 12 10.64 7.84 23.41
C THR A 12 10.51 7.75 24.93
N THR A 13 9.98 8.81 25.53
CA THR A 13 9.51 8.83 26.92
C THR A 13 8.02 9.04 26.85
N GLY A 14 7.23 8.05 27.28
CA GLY A 14 5.77 8.09 27.20
C GLY A 14 5.15 6.70 27.05
N HIS A 15 3.87 6.68 26.72
CA HIS A 15 3.11 5.46 26.45
C HIS A 15 2.85 5.34 24.94
N LEU A 16 2.97 4.13 24.39
CA LEU A 16 2.69 3.85 22.98
C LEU A 16 1.59 2.79 22.84
N ASP A 17 0.39 3.22 22.46
CA ASP A 17 -0.71 2.34 22.09
C ASP A 17 -0.56 1.92 20.62
N TYR A 18 -0.09 0.69 20.40
CA TYR A 18 -0.02 0.06 19.08
C TYR A 18 -1.13 -0.98 18.98
N VAL A 19 -2.36 -0.53 18.73
CA VAL A 19 -3.58 -1.36 18.76
C VAL A 19 -4.27 -1.41 17.40
N GLY A 20 -4.61 -2.62 16.93
CA GLY A 20 -5.42 -2.84 15.72
C GLY A 20 -4.71 -2.57 14.38
N ASN A 21 -3.39 -2.47 14.36
CA ASN A 21 -2.60 -2.15 13.17
C ASN A 21 -2.42 -3.35 12.25
N VAL A 22 -2.18 -3.08 10.96
CA VAL A 22 -1.78 -4.08 9.97
C VAL A 22 -0.47 -3.65 9.32
N GLN A 23 0.54 -4.53 9.32
CA GLN A 23 1.88 -4.14 8.90
C GLN A 23 2.73 -5.30 8.36
N SER A 24 3.64 -4.95 7.44
CA SER A 24 4.72 -5.81 6.99
C SER A 24 5.79 -5.91 8.09
N GLY A 25 6.10 -7.14 8.53
CA GLY A 25 7.18 -7.41 9.48
C GLY A 25 6.74 -7.68 10.93
N LEU A 26 7.66 -7.50 11.87
CA LEU A 26 7.50 -7.93 13.26
C LEU A 26 6.70 -6.90 14.09
N THR A 27 5.76 -7.43 14.88
CA THR A 27 4.88 -6.62 15.74
C THR A 27 5.48 -6.46 17.13
N GLY A 28 5.52 -5.21 17.63
CA GLY A 28 6.07 -4.88 18.94
C GLY A 28 7.60 -4.79 19.03
N GLU A 29 8.33 -4.89 17.90
CA GLU A 29 9.80 -4.78 17.89
C GLU A 29 10.25 -3.31 17.87
N PHE A 30 10.61 -2.77 19.05
CA PHE A 30 11.24 -1.45 19.21
C PHE A 30 12.73 -1.63 19.52
N HIS A 31 13.62 -1.30 18.58
CA HIS A 31 15.05 -1.66 18.63
C HIS A 31 15.96 -0.75 19.45
N CYS A 32 15.42 -0.14 20.49
CA CYS A 32 16.10 0.90 21.23
C CYS A 32 15.92 0.71 22.75
N SER A 33 17.04 0.80 23.46
CA SER A 33 17.21 0.67 24.91
C SER A 33 18.54 1.36 25.26
N PRO A 34 18.82 1.90 26.47
CA PRO A 34 18.02 2.01 27.71
C PRO A 34 17.53 3.48 27.93
N PRO A 35 17.02 3.94 29.11
CA PRO A 35 16.80 3.24 30.38
C PRO A 35 15.39 3.28 30.99
N VAL A 36 14.51 4.19 30.57
CA VAL A 36 13.15 4.34 31.14
C VAL A 36 12.20 3.38 30.43
N PRO A 37 11.31 2.64 31.11
CA PRO A 37 10.31 1.83 30.43
C PRO A 37 9.38 2.70 29.57
N VAL A 38 9.22 2.32 28.31
CA VAL A 38 8.10 2.76 27.49
C VAL A 38 6.98 1.76 27.74
N ASP A 39 5.88 2.19 28.36
CA ASP A 39 4.72 1.31 28.47
C ASP A 39 4.09 1.19 27.07
N THR A 40 4.17 -0.02 26.52
CA THR A 40 3.63 -0.33 25.19
C THR A 40 2.38 -1.19 25.34
N ARG A 41 1.27 -0.74 24.77
CA ARG A 41 0.05 -1.54 24.67
C ARG A 41 -0.06 -2.09 23.26
N ILE A 42 0.16 -3.40 23.12
CA ILE A 42 0.25 -4.08 21.83
C ILE A 42 -0.89 -5.10 21.75
N GLU A 43 -1.99 -4.73 21.10
CA GLU A 43 -3.23 -5.54 21.07
C GLU A 43 -3.83 -5.60 19.67
N GLY A 44 -4.34 -6.76 19.26
CA GLY A 44 -5.17 -6.90 18.05
C GLY A 44 -4.50 -6.60 16.70
N ASN A 45 -3.16 -6.50 16.64
CA ASN A 45 -2.44 -6.21 15.40
C ASN A 45 -2.30 -7.48 14.52
N ARG A 46 -2.30 -7.30 13.20
CA ARG A 46 -2.09 -8.36 12.18
C ARG A 46 -0.76 -8.12 11.45
N ALA A 47 0.13 -9.12 11.46
CA ALA A 47 1.26 -9.15 10.54
C ALA A 47 0.79 -9.57 9.14
N ILE A 48 1.34 -8.95 8.10
CA ILE A 48 1.19 -9.33 6.69
C ILE A 48 2.58 -9.57 6.06
N PRO A 49 2.65 -10.26 4.91
CA PRO A 49 3.89 -10.44 4.15
C PRO A 49 4.59 -9.11 3.82
N SER A 50 5.88 -9.19 3.50
CA SER A 50 6.65 -8.04 2.97
C SER A 50 6.24 -7.62 1.57
N THR A 51 5.46 -8.47 0.90
CA THR A 51 5.02 -8.39 -0.48
C THR A 51 3.48 -8.53 -0.54
N PRO A 52 2.74 -7.68 0.21
CA PRO A 52 1.34 -7.94 0.50
C PRO A 52 0.45 -7.85 -0.74
N ASP A 53 -0.57 -8.70 -0.78
CA ASP A 53 -1.61 -8.66 -1.81
C ASP A 53 -2.87 -7.90 -1.34
N ALA A 54 -3.91 -7.92 -2.18
CA ALA A 54 -5.19 -7.27 -1.87
C ALA A 54 -6.02 -7.99 -0.78
N ALA A 55 -5.73 -9.26 -0.46
CA ALA A 55 -6.38 -10.05 0.59
C ALA A 55 -5.64 -9.98 1.94
N ASP A 56 -4.34 -9.67 1.92
CA ASP A 56 -3.54 -9.31 3.09
C ASP A 56 -4.07 -8.03 3.75
N LEU A 57 -4.44 -7.04 2.94
CA LEU A 57 -4.99 -5.79 3.41
C LEU A 57 -6.48 -5.92 3.79
N PRO A 58 -6.91 -5.46 4.99
CA PRO A 58 -8.34 -5.46 5.31
C PRO A 58 -9.07 -4.50 4.37
N ALA A 59 -9.98 -5.04 3.54
CA ALA A 59 -10.75 -4.28 2.56
C ALA A 59 -11.45 -3.06 3.19
N ASP A 60 -11.97 -3.24 4.40
CA ASP A 60 -12.60 -2.22 5.23
C ASP A 60 -11.68 -1.03 5.58
N THR A 61 -10.39 -1.30 5.83
CA THR A 61 -9.36 -0.29 6.10
C THR A 61 -8.94 0.40 4.80
N VAL A 62 -8.78 -0.36 3.71
CA VAL A 62 -8.41 0.18 2.39
C VAL A 62 -9.51 1.07 1.82
N ALA A 63 -10.78 0.66 1.92
CA ALA A 63 -11.94 1.43 1.46
C ALA A 63 -12.14 2.74 2.25
N ARG A 64 -11.66 2.80 3.50
CA ARG A 64 -11.64 4.01 4.33
C ARG A 64 -10.35 4.83 4.19
N ALA A 65 -9.36 4.37 3.41
CA ALA A 65 -8.10 5.08 3.21
C ALA A 65 -8.27 6.28 2.27
N GLY A 66 -7.69 7.42 2.65
CA GLY A 66 -7.72 8.66 1.87
C GLY A 66 -8.78 9.66 2.36
N LEU A 67 -9.18 10.57 1.47
CA LEU A 67 -10.15 11.63 1.79
C LEU A 67 -11.59 11.06 1.84
N THR A 68 -12.44 11.65 2.68
CA THR A 68 -13.83 11.21 2.87
C THR A 68 -14.84 12.28 2.48
N GLY A 69 -16.05 11.84 2.11
CA GLY A 69 -17.16 12.73 1.72
C GLY A 69 -16.79 13.66 0.56
N ARG A 70 -17.19 14.94 0.67
CA ARG A 70 -17.01 15.95 -0.39
C ARG A 70 -15.56 16.19 -0.85
N TRP A 71 -14.57 15.72 -0.10
CA TRP A 71 -13.15 15.92 -0.40
C TRP A 71 -12.56 14.85 -1.31
N GLN A 72 -13.28 13.74 -1.57
CA GLN A 72 -12.81 12.66 -2.44
C GLN A 72 -12.47 13.12 -3.86
N GLN A 73 -13.19 14.11 -4.40
CA GLN A 73 -12.93 14.62 -5.75
C GLN A 73 -11.60 15.38 -5.88
N LEU A 74 -11.01 15.84 -4.76
CA LEU A 74 -9.70 16.48 -4.79
C LEU A 74 -8.60 15.49 -5.21
N THR A 75 -8.67 14.23 -4.78
CA THR A 75 -7.60 13.25 -5.09
C THR A 75 -7.52 12.96 -6.58
N THR A 76 -8.66 12.93 -7.27
CA THR A 76 -8.76 12.67 -8.72
C THR A 76 -8.59 13.93 -9.57
N SER A 77 -8.55 15.12 -8.98
CA SER A 77 -8.46 16.39 -9.72
C SER A 77 -7.05 16.68 -10.27
N SER A 78 -6.03 16.00 -9.73
CA SER A 78 -4.65 16.01 -10.22
C SER A 78 -4.32 14.71 -10.95
N ALA A 79 -3.23 14.72 -11.71
CA ALA A 79 -2.61 13.49 -12.22
C ALA A 79 -2.42 12.46 -11.08
N PRO A 80 -2.51 11.15 -11.36
CA PRO A 80 -2.32 10.13 -10.36
C PRO A 80 -0.87 10.13 -9.87
N GLY A 81 -0.65 9.60 -8.69
CA GLY A 81 0.67 9.25 -8.19
C GLY A 81 0.75 7.77 -7.85
N ILE A 82 1.92 7.17 -8.06
CA ILE A 82 2.24 5.81 -7.61
C ILE A 82 3.37 5.94 -6.59
N GLY A 83 3.09 5.56 -5.34
CA GLY A 83 4.10 5.50 -4.28
C GLY A 83 4.66 4.09 -4.07
N TYR A 84 3.89 3.07 -4.44
CA TYR A 84 4.24 1.66 -4.31
C TYR A 84 3.56 0.85 -5.42
N ALA A 85 4.29 -0.06 -6.05
CA ALA A 85 3.76 -1.00 -7.03
C ALA A 85 4.55 -2.31 -6.96
N HIS A 86 3.88 -3.41 -6.63
CA HIS A 86 4.56 -4.66 -6.29
C HIS A 86 3.80 -5.87 -6.85
N LYS A 87 4.54 -6.87 -7.35
CA LYS A 87 3.98 -8.15 -7.80
C LYS A 87 3.57 -8.99 -6.59
N THR A 88 2.31 -9.39 -6.51
CA THR A 88 1.85 -10.28 -5.43
C THR A 88 2.69 -11.56 -5.39
N THR A 89 2.85 -12.16 -4.20
CA THR A 89 3.75 -13.31 -3.98
C THR A 89 3.40 -14.52 -4.85
N ASP A 90 2.14 -14.62 -5.28
CA ASP A 90 1.60 -15.68 -6.15
C ASP A 90 1.84 -15.40 -7.65
N GLY A 91 2.47 -14.26 -7.99
CA GLY A 91 2.92 -13.86 -9.33
C GLY A 91 1.82 -13.36 -10.26
N GLY A 92 0.54 -13.47 -9.87
CA GLY A 92 -0.61 -13.11 -10.71
C GLY A 92 -0.92 -11.61 -10.69
N ASP A 93 -1.24 -11.05 -9.53
CA ASP A 93 -1.74 -9.68 -9.40
C ASP A 93 -0.62 -8.66 -9.10
N VAL A 94 -0.89 -7.38 -9.38
CA VAL A 94 -0.05 -6.25 -8.99
C VAL A 94 -0.85 -5.28 -8.13
N LEU A 95 -0.43 -5.13 -6.87
CA LEU A 95 -0.97 -4.13 -5.95
C LEU A 95 -0.29 -2.79 -6.21
N VAL A 96 -1.08 -1.74 -6.47
CA VAL A 96 -0.59 -0.39 -6.72
C VAL A 96 -1.22 0.58 -5.71
N ALA A 97 -0.39 1.30 -4.96
CA ALA A 97 -0.80 2.27 -3.96
C ALA A 97 -0.19 3.66 -4.21
N GLY A 98 -0.96 4.69 -3.90
CA GLY A 98 -0.64 6.08 -4.21
C GLY A 98 -1.87 6.98 -4.09
N HIS A 99 -2.20 7.72 -5.14
CA HIS A 99 -3.37 8.61 -5.15
C HIS A 99 -3.92 8.86 -6.57
N GLY A 100 -5.16 9.36 -6.63
CA GLY A 100 -5.81 9.77 -7.87
C GLY A 100 -6.54 8.67 -8.61
N TYR A 101 -6.76 7.52 -7.97
CA TYR A 101 -7.50 6.42 -8.57
C TYR A 101 -9.01 6.66 -8.44
N GLY A 102 -9.79 6.12 -9.37
CA GLY A 102 -11.22 6.37 -9.47
C GLY A 102 -11.88 5.56 -10.59
N PRO A 103 -13.18 5.78 -10.88
CA PRO A 103 -13.84 5.13 -11.99
C PRO A 103 -13.25 5.61 -13.34
N GLY A 104 -13.07 4.67 -14.27
CA GLY A 104 -12.57 4.98 -15.63
C GLY A 104 -11.05 5.15 -15.76
N ILE A 105 -10.26 4.74 -14.76
CA ILE A 105 -8.81 4.63 -14.95
C ILE A 105 -8.44 3.55 -15.98
N GLN A 106 -7.28 3.72 -16.59
CA GLN A 106 -6.62 2.68 -17.39
C GLN A 106 -5.31 2.28 -16.68
N VAL A 107 -4.96 1.00 -16.76
CA VAL A 107 -3.70 0.47 -16.23
C VAL A 107 -3.03 -0.33 -17.33
N ASP A 108 -1.79 0.00 -17.63
CA ASP A 108 -0.98 -0.62 -18.68
C ASP A 108 0.32 -1.18 -18.10
N PHE A 109 0.62 -2.43 -18.45
CA PHE A 109 1.82 -3.17 -18.08
C PHE A 109 2.79 -3.19 -19.25
N ASP A 110 3.90 -2.46 -19.12
CA ASP A 110 4.85 -2.17 -20.21
C ASP A 110 4.22 -1.70 -21.55
N GLY A 111 3.03 -1.10 -21.48
CA GLY A 111 2.26 -0.62 -22.64
C GLY A 111 1.20 -1.60 -23.17
N VAL A 112 0.98 -2.73 -22.49
CA VAL A 112 -0.13 -3.66 -22.75
C VAL A 112 -1.22 -3.48 -21.68
N PRO A 113 -2.50 -3.27 -22.04
CA PRO A 113 -3.56 -3.07 -21.06
C PRO A 113 -3.72 -4.23 -20.08
N ALA A 114 -3.97 -3.93 -18.81
CA ALA A 114 -4.28 -4.91 -17.78
C ALA A 114 -5.49 -5.78 -18.15
N ALA A 115 -5.42 -7.08 -17.85
CA ALA A 115 -6.53 -8.02 -18.05
C ALA A 115 -7.72 -7.69 -17.13
N ARG A 116 -7.42 -7.20 -15.92
CA ARG A 116 -8.41 -6.80 -14.91
C ARG A 116 -7.90 -5.62 -14.11
N ILE A 117 -8.80 -4.71 -13.73
CA ILE A 117 -8.53 -3.59 -12.84
C ILE A 117 -9.61 -3.56 -11.77
N THR A 118 -9.20 -3.52 -10.51
CA THR A 118 -10.10 -3.45 -9.34
C THR A 118 -9.64 -2.28 -8.46
N VAL A 119 -10.36 -1.15 -8.52
CA VAL A 119 -10.08 0.01 -7.65
C VAL A 119 -10.66 -0.27 -6.27
N LEU A 120 -9.81 -0.29 -5.25
CA LEU A 120 -10.21 -0.55 -3.86
C LEU A 120 -10.52 0.76 -3.11
N SER A 121 -9.78 1.83 -3.42
CA SER A 121 -10.04 3.20 -2.97
C SER A 121 -9.32 4.21 -3.87
N ASN A 122 -9.49 5.51 -3.60
CA ASN A 122 -8.82 6.57 -4.35
C ASN A 122 -7.28 6.56 -4.26
N GLY A 123 -6.71 5.71 -3.39
CA GLY A 123 -5.26 5.53 -3.22
C GLY A 123 -4.77 4.08 -3.31
N VAL A 124 -5.63 3.09 -3.56
CA VAL A 124 -5.22 1.69 -3.76
C VAL A 124 -6.04 1.02 -4.87
N LEU A 125 -5.36 0.35 -5.79
CA LEU A 125 -5.95 -0.52 -6.80
C LEU A 125 -5.18 -1.85 -6.87
N ASN A 126 -5.87 -2.87 -7.37
CA ASN A 126 -5.27 -4.14 -7.76
C ASN A 126 -5.44 -4.33 -9.27
N ALA A 127 -4.40 -4.72 -9.99
CA ALA A 127 -4.42 -4.89 -11.44
C ALA A 127 -3.72 -6.19 -11.87
N GLU A 128 -4.38 -6.93 -12.76
CA GLU A 128 -3.93 -8.22 -13.30
C GLU A 128 -3.20 -7.98 -14.64
N PRO A 129 -1.92 -8.34 -14.79
CA PRO A 129 -1.22 -8.30 -16.06
C PRO A 129 -1.82 -9.27 -17.09
N PRO A 130 -1.59 -9.03 -18.40
CA PRO A 130 -1.94 -10.00 -19.43
C PRO A 130 -1.27 -11.35 -19.21
N SER A 131 -1.99 -12.43 -19.48
CA SER A 131 -1.49 -13.81 -19.36
C SER A 131 -0.18 -14.01 -20.15
N GLY A 132 0.84 -14.57 -19.50
CA GLY A 132 2.15 -14.83 -20.14
C GLY A 132 3.07 -13.61 -20.24
N THR A 133 2.74 -12.50 -19.55
CA THR A 133 3.64 -11.36 -19.38
C THR A 133 4.32 -11.41 -18.00
N ASP A 134 5.56 -10.91 -17.93
CA ASP A 134 6.24 -10.60 -16.69
C ASP A 134 6.65 -9.12 -16.72
N PRO A 135 5.73 -8.19 -16.36
CA PRO A 135 5.98 -6.77 -16.58
C PRO A 135 7.01 -6.20 -15.59
N VAL A 136 7.78 -5.24 -16.06
CA VAL A 136 8.74 -4.46 -15.28
C VAL A 136 8.16 -3.10 -14.88
N ARG A 137 7.18 -2.58 -15.63
CA ARG A 137 6.55 -1.28 -15.33
C ARG A 137 5.03 -1.35 -15.36
N VAL A 138 4.41 -0.58 -14.47
CA VAL A 138 2.98 -0.27 -14.50
C VAL A 138 2.78 1.22 -14.77
N THR A 139 1.82 1.55 -15.63
CA THR A 139 1.37 2.92 -15.88
C THR A 139 -0.11 3.02 -15.53
N VAL A 140 -0.47 4.00 -14.71
CA VAL A 140 -1.86 4.33 -14.37
C VAL A 140 -2.22 5.62 -15.08
N THR A 141 -3.28 5.61 -15.88
CA THR A 141 -3.78 6.75 -16.65
C THR A 141 -5.17 7.15 -16.19
N THR A 142 -5.39 8.45 -16.06
CA THR A 142 -6.65 9.08 -15.65
C THR A 142 -6.95 10.27 -16.57
N HIS A 143 -8.16 10.84 -16.48
CA HIS A 143 -8.49 12.10 -17.17
C HIS A 143 -7.58 13.30 -16.81
N ALA A 144 -6.89 13.27 -15.66
CA ALA A 144 -6.03 14.34 -15.18
C ALA A 144 -4.54 14.11 -15.48
N GLY A 145 -4.18 12.98 -16.13
CA GLY A 145 -2.82 12.61 -16.50
C GLY A 145 -2.47 11.16 -16.17
N SER A 146 -1.20 10.82 -16.37
CA SER A 146 -0.66 9.47 -16.15
C SER A 146 0.56 9.47 -15.23
N ALA A 147 0.79 8.36 -14.54
CA ALA A 147 2.02 8.09 -13.79
C ALA A 147 2.52 6.68 -14.07
N THR A 148 3.84 6.49 -14.08
CA THR A 148 4.51 5.20 -14.32
C THR A 148 5.43 4.87 -13.16
N ALA A 149 5.42 3.62 -12.73
CA ALA A 149 6.36 3.08 -11.74
C ALA A 149 7.02 1.80 -12.26
N VAL A 150 8.22 1.51 -11.74
CA VAL A 150 8.85 0.19 -11.87
C VAL A 150 8.25 -0.72 -10.81
N LEU A 151 7.96 -1.96 -11.17
CA LEU A 151 7.49 -2.98 -10.24
C LEU A 151 8.67 -3.48 -9.40
N SER A 152 8.50 -3.39 -8.08
CA SER A 152 9.34 -4.09 -7.09
C SER A 152 8.86 -5.51 -6.82
#